data_AF-A0AAD1WJ93-F1
#
_entry.id   AF-A0AAD1WJ93-F1
#
_cell.length_a   1.000
_cell.length_b   1.000
_cell.length_c   1.000
_cell.angle_alpha   90.00
_cell.angle_beta   90.00
_cell.angle_gamma   90.00
#
_symmetry.space_group_name_H-M   'P 1'
#
loop_
_entity.id
_entity.type
_entity.pdbx_description
1 polymer ?
#
loop_
_entity_poly.entity_id
_entity_poly.type
_entity_poly.pdbx_seq_one_letter_code
_entity_poly.pdbx_strand_id
1 'polypeptide(L)'
;MASPCFARLHMDENLQVMQTGSMMRKVKSRNWKKQRYFKLQEDCMTIWYKSKKSGNTKSTFSISDIETIREGHQSEILQSIADEFSSDLCFTIVFHGRRRNLDLIANTPEEAQLWIQGLEKLVEAVTKMDQKEKMDQWICDWFVKADKNKDGRMNFKEVQDLLKMMNVDMNEHHAYRLFQMADKSESSTLEGDEFVLFYKALTQRVEVLKIFQDFSKDGKKLALLEFVDFLRQEQLELDNAEEFAMDLIARYEPSETAQTLHAMSIDGFQAYLCSPEGSIFNFEHEQLFLDMTQPLSHYFISSSHNTYLMEDQLRGQSSIEGYIK
;
A
#
# COMPACT_ATOMS: atom_id res chain seq x y z
N MET A 1 -6.25 -2.66 16.69
CA MET A 1 -7.31 -3.35 15.95
C MET A 1 -6.66 -4.16 14.86
N ALA A 2 -7.00 -5.44 14.72
CA ALA A 2 -6.65 -6.17 13.50
C ALA A 2 -7.42 -5.52 12.34
N SER A 3 -6.75 -5.20 11.24
CA SER A 3 -7.39 -4.66 10.04
C SER A 3 -8.53 -5.61 9.61
N PRO A 4 -9.75 -5.12 9.32
CA PRO A 4 -10.88 -5.96 8.89
C PRO A 4 -10.53 -6.81 7.66
N CYS A 5 -9.59 -6.31 6.84
CA CYS A 5 -9.08 -6.95 5.63
C CYS A 5 -8.44 -8.32 5.87
N PHE A 6 -7.93 -8.60 7.07
CA PHE A 6 -7.13 -9.81 7.34
C PHE A 6 -7.81 -10.89 8.16
N ALA A 7 -9.12 -10.74 8.45
CA ALA A 7 -9.94 -11.86 8.94
C ALA A 7 -9.95 -13.06 7.95
N ARG A 8 -9.55 -12.85 6.69
CA ARG A 8 -9.47 -13.87 5.62
C ARG A 8 -8.08 -14.51 5.47
N LEU A 9 -7.01 -13.96 6.04
CA LEU A 9 -5.71 -14.63 6.03
C LEU A 9 -5.77 -15.81 7.00
N HIS A 10 -5.76 -17.03 6.47
CA HIS A 10 -5.57 -18.20 7.32
C HIS A 10 -4.19 -18.10 7.97
N MET A 11 -4.18 -17.84 9.28
CA MET A 11 -3.00 -17.82 10.14
C MET A 11 -2.38 -19.21 10.14
N ASP A 12 -1.42 -19.42 9.25
CA ASP A 12 -0.62 -20.64 9.20
C ASP A 12 0.56 -20.56 10.18
N GLU A 13 1.28 -21.68 10.27
CA GLU A 13 2.45 -21.82 11.13
C GLU A 13 3.51 -20.74 10.83
N ASN A 14 3.72 -20.40 9.55
CA ASN A 14 4.71 -19.41 9.12
C ASN A 14 4.40 -18.02 9.71
N LEU A 15 3.17 -17.55 9.57
CA LEU A 15 2.76 -16.23 10.08
C LEU A 15 2.78 -16.17 11.61
N GLN A 16 2.42 -17.26 12.30
CA GLN A 16 2.49 -17.34 13.76
C GLN A 16 3.93 -17.26 14.27
N VAL A 17 4.88 -17.91 13.59
CA VAL A 17 6.31 -17.82 13.90
C VAL A 17 6.80 -16.40 13.66
N MET A 18 6.41 -15.76 12.55
CA MET A 18 6.78 -14.37 12.28
C MET A 18 6.23 -13.39 13.34
N GLN A 19 5.02 -13.61 13.84
CA GLN A 19 4.43 -12.83 14.95
C GLN A 19 5.09 -13.12 16.31
N THR A 20 5.57 -14.34 16.51
CA THR A 20 6.43 -14.68 17.67
C THR A 20 7.80 -14.02 17.55
N GLY A 21 8.28 -13.82 16.33
CA GLY A 21 9.50 -13.11 15.97
C GLY A 21 10.77 -13.95 16.04
N SER A 22 11.76 -13.55 15.25
CA SER A 22 13.00 -14.28 15.00
C SER A 22 14.25 -13.41 15.14
N MET A 23 15.35 -14.02 15.59
CA MET A 23 16.66 -13.37 15.71
C MET A 23 17.50 -13.60 14.46
N MET A 24 17.46 -12.69 13.49
CA MET A 24 18.23 -12.81 12.25
C MET A 24 19.41 -11.84 12.19
N ARG A 25 20.43 -12.14 11.38
CA ARG A 25 21.53 -11.20 11.13
C ARG A 25 21.14 -10.27 10.00
N LYS A 26 21.07 -8.97 10.29
CA LYS A 26 21.01 -7.93 9.26
C LYS A 26 22.40 -7.71 8.69
N VAL A 27 22.52 -7.80 7.38
CA VAL A 27 23.78 -7.59 6.65
C VAL A 27 23.73 -6.23 5.96
N LYS A 28 24.83 -5.48 6.02
CA LYS A 28 25.00 -4.22 5.27
C LYS A 28 26.27 -4.19 4.44
N SER A 29 27.20 -5.09 4.73
CA SER A 29 28.44 -5.29 4.00
C SER A 29 29.06 -6.61 4.45
N ARG A 30 30.16 -7.02 3.79
CA ARG A 30 30.94 -8.18 4.22
C ARG A 30 31.33 -8.11 5.71
N ASN A 31 31.75 -6.94 6.19
CA ASN A 31 32.20 -6.77 7.59
C ASN A 31 31.09 -6.35 8.57
N TRP A 32 29.93 -5.89 8.09
CA TRP A 32 28.82 -5.47 8.94
C TRP A 32 27.69 -6.50 8.90
N LYS A 33 27.65 -7.33 9.93
CA LYS A 33 26.59 -8.31 10.20
C LYS A 33 26.19 -8.17 11.65
N LYS A 34 24.94 -7.85 11.93
CA LYS A 34 24.48 -7.69 13.31
C LYS A 34 23.15 -8.37 13.53
N GLN A 35 23.08 -9.17 14.59
CA GLN A 35 21.84 -9.77 15.04
C GLN A 35 20.82 -8.70 15.42
N ARG A 36 19.60 -8.88 14.91
CA ARG A 36 18.41 -8.07 15.13
C ARG A 36 17.22 -9.00 15.29
N TYR A 37 16.33 -8.60 16.17
CA TYR A 37 15.06 -9.28 16.34
C TYR A 37 14.06 -8.66 15.35
N PHE A 38 13.44 -9.50 14.53
CA PHE A 38 12.42 -9.16 13.56
C PHE A 38 11.09 -9.80 13.98
N LYS A 39 9.99 -9.09 13.80
CA LYS A 39 8.65 -9.58 14.18
C LYS A 39 7.59 -8.95 13.30
N LEU A 40 6.70 -9.78 12.77
CA LEU A 40 5.43 -9.34 12.17
C LEU A 40 4.51 -8.83 13.28
N GLN A 41 3.94 -7.65 13.10
CA GLN A 41 2.95 -7.12 14.04
C GLN A 41 1.59 -7.83 13.86
N GLU A 42 0.70 -7.65 14.83
CA GLU A 42 -0.63 -8.26 14.81
C GLU A 42 -1.52 -7.77 13.66
N ASP A 43 -1.15 -6.64 13.03
CA ASP A 43 -1.80 -6.10 11.83
C ASP A 43 -1.50 -6.91 10.56
N CYS A 44 -0.56 -7.86 10.61
CA CYS A 44 -0.04 -8.62 9.46
C CYS A 44 0.50 -7.74 8.30
N MET A 45 0.75 -6.45 8.56
CA MET A 45 1.18 -5.47 7.55
C MET A 45 2.50 -4.79 7.91
N THR A 46 2.85 -4.78 9.20
CA THR A 46 4.05 -4.10 9.66
C THR A 46 5.09 -5.13 10.10
N ILE A 47 6.26 -5.10 9.46
CA ILE A 47 7.45 -5.75 10.00
C ILE A 47 8.17 -4.78 10.91
N TRP A 48 8.29 -5.16 12.18
CA TRP A 48 9.08 -4.46 13.18
C TRP A 48 10.44 -5.12 13.33
N TYR A 49 11.50 -4.32 13.51
CA TYR A 49 12.78 -4.83 13.96
C TYR A 49 13.51 -3.87 14.90
N LYS A 50 14.24 -4.46 15.86
CA LYS A 50 15.03 -3.70 16.83
C LYS A 50 16.11 -2.89 16.12
N SER A 51 16.26 -1.62 16.44
CA SER A 51 17.37 -0.78 15.95
C SER A 51 18.29 -0.40 17.10
N LYS A 52 19.59 -0.26 16.82
CA LYS A 52 20.57 0.27 17.78
C LYS A 52 21.08 1.65 17.33
N LYS A 53 20.35 2.36 16.47
CA LYS A 53 20.71 3.71 16.03
C LYS A 53 20.43 4.69 17.17
N SER A 54 21.36 5.61 17.45
CA SER A 54 21.16 6.65 18.46
C SER A 54 19.90 7.46 18.14
N GLY A 55 18.99 7.59 19.12
CA GLY A 55 17.72 8.30 18.97
C GLY A 55 16.54 7.48 18.41
N ASN A 56 16.77 6.29 17.82
CA ASN A 56 15.67 5.43 17.37
C ASN A 56 15.97 3.95 17.62
N THR A 57 15.35 3.40 18.68
CA THR A 57 15.54 2.03 19.16
C THR A 57 14.74 1.00 18.34
N LYS A 58 13.92 1.46 17.40
CA LYS A 58 12.98 0.65 16.62
C LYS A 58 13.00 1.07 15.15
N SER A 59 12.71 0.15 14.25
CA SER A 59 12.52 0.45 12.84
C SER A 59 11.42 -0.44 12.29
N THR A 60 10.63 0.08 11.36
CA THR A 60 9.50 -0.62 10.75
C THR A 60 9.53 -0.48 9.25
N PHE A 61 8.82 -1.37 8.56
CA PHE A 61 8.46 -1.24 7.15
C PHE A 61 7.14 -1.94 6.89
N SER A 62 6.41 -1.48 5.87
CA SER A 62 5.15 -2.08 5.46
C SER A 62 5.40 -3.26 4.51
N ILE A 63 4.53 -4.26 4.53
CA ILE A 63 4.48 -5.31 3.49
C ILE A 63 4.25 -4.67 2.11
N SER A 64 3.45 -3.61 2.02
CA SER A 64 3.23 -2.88 0.77
C SER A 64 4.47 -2.15 0.22
N ASP A 65 5.53 -2.01 1.02
CA ASP A 65 6.80 -1.46 0.53
C ASP A 65 7.63 -2.51 -0.25
N ILE A 66 7.30 -3.80 -0.11
CA ILE A 66 8.09 -4.92 -0.63
C ILE A 66 7.72 -5.17 -2.09
N GLU A 67 8.73 -5.16 -2.95
CA GLU A 67 8.59 -5.50 -4.36
C GLU A 67 8.70 -7.00 -4.59
N THR A 68 9.74 -7.62 -4.00
CA THR A 68 9.99 -9.06 -4.14
C THR A 68 10.95 -9.56 -3.06
N ILE A 69 10.98 -10.88 -2.86
CA ILE A 69 11.91 -11.57 -1.98
C ILE A 69 12.86 -12.38 -2.87
N ARG A 70 14.17 -12.21 -2.67
CA ARG A 70 15.21 -12.96 -3.41
C ARG A 70 15.86 -13.97 -2.48
N GLU A 71 15.82 -15.25 -2.83
CA GLU A 71 16.39 -16.31 -2.01
C GLU A 71 17.91 -16.46 -2.22
N GLY A 72 18.63 -16.82 -1.17
CA GLY A 72 20.05 -17.12 -1.23
C GLY A 72 20.95 -15.93 -1.49
N HIS A 73 22.02 -16.16 -2.24
CA HIS A 73 23.06 -15.18 -2.52
C HIS A 73 22.76 -14.31 -3.76
N GLN A 74 21.50 -13.90 -3.92
CA GLN A 74 21.02 -13.15 -5.08
C GLN A 74 21.22 -11.62 -4.98
N SER A 75 21.80 -11.13 -3.89
CA SER A 75 22.27 -9.74 -3.79
C SER A 75 23.80 -9.68 -3.75
N GLU A 76 24.38 -8.57 -4.22
CA GLU A 76 25.85 -8.39 -4.18
C GLU A 76 26.43 -8.58 -2.78
N ILE A 77 25.72 -8.09 -1.76
CA ILE A 77 26.16 -8.16 -0.37
C ILE A 77 26.17 -9.61 0.13
N LEU A 78 25.14 -10.39 -0.19
CA LEU A 78 25.06 -11.80 0.20
C LEU A 78 26.00 -12.67 -0.63
N GLN A 79 26.17 -12.38 -1.92
CA GLN A 79 27.18 -13.04 -2.76
C GLN A 79 28.59 -12.81 -2.23
N SER A 80 28.89 -11.60 -1.72
CA SER A 80 30.19 -11.28 -1.15
C SER A 80 30.55 -12.08 0.11
N ILE A 81 29.61 -12.85 0.69
CA ILE A 81 29.80 -13.62 1.93
C ILE A 81 29.42 -15.10 1.76
N ALA A 82 29.29 -15.57 0.52
CA ALA A 82 28.89 -16.93 0.19
C ALA A 82 29.91 -17.99 0.67
N ASP A 83 31.14 -17.58 0.99
CA ASP A 83 32.17 -18.42 1.61
C ASP A 83 31.99 -18.57 3.13
N GLU A 84 31.23 -17.68 3.77
CA GLU A 84 31.00 -17.66 5.22
C GLU A 84 29.67 -18.30 5.63
N PHE A 85 28.64 -18.20 4.79
CA PHE A 85 27.28 -18.67 5.08
C PHE A 85 26.72 -19.46 3.91
N SER A 86 25.96 -20.51 4.22
CA SER A 86 25.25 -21.30 3.22
C SER A 86 24.09 -20.50 2.60
N SER A 87 23.79 -20.78 1.34
CA SER A 87 22.76 -20.06 0.57
C SER A 87 21.36 -20.24 1.17
N ASP A 88 21.08 -21.41 1.74
CA ASP A 88 19.79 -21.75 2.36
C ASP A 88 19.49 -20.95 3.64
N LEU A 89 20.47 -20.25 4.21
CA LEU A 89 20.27 -19.35 5.36
C LEU A 89 19.95 -17.90 4.94
N CYS A 90 20.15 -17.56 3.67
CA CYS A 90 20.24 -16.19 3.21
C CYS A 90 19.02 -15.79 2.38
N PHE A 91 18.54 -14.56 2.52
CA PHE A 91 17.53 -13.98 1.64
C PHE A 91 17.55 -12.44 1.69
N THR A 92 17.04 -11.80 0.65
CA THR A 92 16.98 -10.34 0.50
C THR A 92 15.55 -9.88 0.29
N ILE A 93 15.12 -8.88 1.06
CA ILE A 93 13.87 -8.16 0.83
C ILE A 93 14.18 -6.96 -0.08
N VAL A 94 13.59 -6.95 -1.27
CA VAL A 94 13.70 -5.86 -2.25
C VAL A 94 12.49 -4.94 -2.05
N PHE A 95 12.75 -3.64 -1.97
CA PHE A 95 11.70 -2.64 -1.78
C PHE A 95 11.47 -1.86 -3.06
N HIS A 96 10.23 -1.43 -3.27
CA HIS A 96 9.89 -0.54 -4.37
C HIS A 96 10.68 0.78 -4.33
N GLY A 97 11.01 1.29 -5.52
CA GLY A 97 11.64 2.59 -5.71
C GLY A 97 13.12 2.63 -5.29
N ARG A 98 13.54 3.77 -4.72
CA ARG A 98 14.96 4.06 -4.42
C ARG A 98 15.43 3.56 -3.05
N ARG A 99 14.59 2.80 -2.35
CA ARG A 99 14.94 2.26 -1.03
C ARG A 99 16.00 1.17 -1.17
N ARG A 100 16.94 1.12 -0.21
CA ARG A 100 17.97 0.08 -0.17
C ARG A 100 17.37 -1.26 0.25
N ASN A 101 17.77 -2.33 -0.44
CA ASN A 101 17.42 -3.71 -0.13
C ASN A 101 17.83 -4.07 1.31
N LEU A 102 17.17 -5.07 1.89
CA LEU A 102 17.45 -5.59 3.21
C LEU A 102 17.91 -7.05 3.13
N ASP A 103 19.21 -7.24 3.32
CA ASP A 103 19.85 -8.56 3.34
C ASP A 103 19.81 -9.18 4.74
N LEU A 104 19.36 -10.43 4.83
CA LEU A 104 19.16 -11.17 6.07
C LEU A 104 19.81 -12.56 6.00
N ILE A 105 20.27 -13.03 7.17
CA ILE A 105 20.73 -14.39 7.39
C ILE A 105 19.99 -14.96 8.60
N ALA A 106 19.23 -16.03 8.41
CA ALA A 106 18.55 -16.77 9.46
C ALA A 106 19.53 -17.62 10.29
N ASN A 107 19.06 -18.23 11.39
CA ASN A 107 19.89 -19.15 12.17
C ASN A 107 19.84 -20.58 11.63
N THR A 108 18.74 -20.96 10.97
CA THR A 108 18.56 -22.27 10.34
C THR A 108 17.90 -22.12 8.95
N PRO A 109 18.09 -23.10 8.04
CA PRO A 109 17.45 -23.08 6.73
C PRO A 109 15.93 -23.08 6.81
N GLU A 110 15.37 -23.79 7.80
CA GLU A 110 13.93 -23.83 8.05
C GLU A 110 13.42 -22.44 8.46
N GLU A 111 14.15 -21.73 9.32
CA GLU A 111 13.79 -20.35 9.70
C GLU A 111 13.83 -19.40 8.49
N ALA A 112 14.82 -19.53 7.60
CA ALA A 112 14.86 -18.74 6.37
C ALA A 112 13.63 -19.02 5.50
N GLN A 113 13.31 -20.30 5.26
CA GLN A 113 12.21 -20.69 4.40
C GLN A 113 10.84 -20.25 4.96
N LEU A 114 10.64 -20.39 6.28
CA LEU A 114 9.44 -19.92 6.95
C LEU A 114 9.21 -18.42 6.74
N TRP A 115 10.26 -17.60 6.86
CA TRP A 115 10.18 -16.16 6.66
C TRP A 115 9.95 -15.77 5.19
N ILE A 116 10.60 -16.45 4.25
CA ILE A 116 10.43 -16.20 2.81
C ILE A 116 8.98 -16.47 2.41
N GLN A 117 8.48 -17.68 2.68
CA GLN A 117 7.11 -18.07 2.36
C GLN A 117 6.06 -17.19 3.05
N GLY A 118 6.29 -16.82 4.31
CA GLY A 118 5.39 -15.94 5.05
C GLY A 118 5.35 -14.53 4.44
N LEU A 119 6.49 -13.97 4.04
CA LEU A 119 6.54 -12.66 3.37
C LEU A 119 5.89 -12.70 1.98
N GLU A 120 6.18 -13.71 1.16
CA GLU A 120 5.56 -13.88 -0.17
C GLU A 120 4.04 -13.96 -0.08
N LYS A 121 3.52 -14.74 0.87
CA LYS A 121 2.08 -14.84 1.12
C LYS A 121 1.46 -13.50 1.52
N LEU A 122 2.14 -12.71 2.36
CA LEU A 122 1.65 -11.39 2.74
C LEU A 122 1.68 -10.42 1.55
N VAL A 123 2.73 -10.44 0.73
CA VAL A 123 2.81 -9.62 -0.48
C VAL A 123 1.70 -10.01 -1.46
N GLU A 124 1.49 -11.31 -1.71
CA GLU A 124 0.41 -11.80 -2.57
C GLU A 124 -0.96 -11.35 -2.04
N ALA A 125 -1.20 -11.45 -0.74
CA ALA A 125 -2.44 -10.99 -0.13
C ALA A 125 -2.68 -9.48 -0.35
N VAL A 126 -1.63 -8.65 -0.20
CA VAL A 126 -1.71 -7.20 -0.47
C VAL A 126 -1.96 -6.91 -1.95
N THR A 127 -1.32 -7.65 -2.87
CA THR A 127 -1.55 -7.44 -4.32
C THR A 127 -2.99 -7.79 -4.75
N LYS A 128 -3.60 -8.79 -4.10
CA LYS A 128 -4.98 -9.24 -4.39
C LYS A 128 -6.07 -8.39 -3.72
N MET A 129 -5.72 -7.43 -2.87
CA MET A 129 -6.69 -6.55 -2.24
C MET A 129 -7.50 -5.77 -3.28
N ASP A 130 -8.81 -5.74 -3.09
CA ASP A 130 -9.69 -4.86 -3.86
C ASP A 130 -9.48 -3.38 -3.48
N GLN A 131 -10.07 -2.44 -4.23
CA GLN A 131 -9.85 -1.01 -4.00
C GLN A 131 -10.40 -0.52 -2.65
N LYS A 132 -11.47 -1.14 -2.15
CA LYS A 132 -12.05 -0.83 -0.85
C LYS A 132 -11.13 -1.27 0.27
N GLU A 133 -10.61 -2.49 0.19
CA GLU A 133 -9.63 -3.06 1.11
C GLU A 133 -8.32 -2.24 1.12
N LYS A 134 -7.85 -1.78 -0.05
CA LYS A 134 -6.69 -0.88 -0.16
C LYS A 134 -6.94 0.47 0.53
N MET A 135 -8.11 1.06 0.34
CA MET A 135 -8.48 2.32 0.99
C MET A 135 -8.59 2.16 2.51
N ASP A 136 -9.28 1.11 2.98
CA ASP A 136 -9.45 0.84 4.41
C ASP A 136 -8.09 0.56 5.08
N GLN A 137 -7.24 -0.24 4.44
CA GLN A 137 -5.89 -0.50 4.92
C GLN A 137 -5.05 0.79 4.96
N TRP A 138 -5.18 1.66 3.96
CA TRP A 138 -4.47 2.93 3.93
C TRP A 138 -4.94 3.89 5.04
N ILE A 139 -6.24 3.92 5.35
CA ILE A 139 -6.78 4.67 6.49
C ILE A 139 -6.23 4.11 7.80
N CYS A 140 -6.20 2.79 7.97
CA CYS A 140 -5.59 2.15 9.13
C CYS A 140 -4.09 2.47 9.27
N ASP A 141 -3.33 2.51 8.17
CA ASP A 141 -1.92 2.88 8.19
C ASP A 141 -1.71 4.31 8.69
N TRP A 142 -2.60 5.24 8.32
CA TRP A 142 -2.57 6.61 8.82
C TRP A 142 -2.92 6.70 10.31
N PHE A 143 -3.90 5.92 10.77
CA PHE A 143 -4.23 5.82 12.18
C PHE A 143 -3.02 5.37 12.99
N VAL A 144 -2.36 4.29 12.58
CA VAL A 144 -1.17 3.74 13.26
C VAL A 144 0.02 4.71 13.24
N LYS A 145 0.17 5.51 12.17
CA LYS A 145 1.22 6.54 12.10
C LYS A 145 0.91 7.74 13.00
N ALA A 146 -0.36 8.08 13.17
CA ALA A 146 -0.81 9.21 13.98
C ALA A 146 -0.85 8.90 15.48
N ASP A 147 -1.21 7.66 15.86
CA ASP A 147 -1.20 7.16 17.24
C ASP A 147 0.25 6.99 17.75
N LYS A 148 0.81 8.08 18.28
CA LYS A 148 2.20 8.13 18.73
C LYS A 148 2.38 7.46 20.08
N ASN A 149 1.37 7.54 20.94
CA ASN A 149 1.43 6.98 22.29
C ASN A 149 1.04 5.48 22.32
N LYS A 150 0.50 4.95 21.21
CA LYS A 150 0.06 3.56 21.02
C LYS A 150 -1.03 3.13 21.97
N ASP A 151 -1.89 4.05 22.37
CA ASP A 151 -3.04 3.75 23.23
C ASP A 151 -4.26 3.25 22.44
N GLY A 152 -4.16 3.20 21.11
CA GLY A 152 -5.24 2.76 20.23
C GLY A 152 -6.34 3.81 20.06
N ARG A 153 -6.08 5.05 20.46
CA ARG A 153 -6.97 6.20 20.37
C ARG A 153 -6.19 7.35 19.74
N MET A 154 -6.92 8.31 19.16
CA MET A 154 -6.30 9.52 18.63
C MET A 154 -6.85 10.75 19.33
N ASN A 155 -5.99 11.45 20.07
CA ASN A 155 -6.35 12.77 20.59
C ASN A 155 -6.18 13.87 19.53
N PHE A 156 -6.70 15.06 19.80
CA PHE A 156 -6.67 16.15 18.82
C PHE A 156 -5.25 16.61 18.44
N LYS A 157 -4.27 16.47 19.33
CA LYS A 157 -2.87 16.82 19.02
C LYS A 157 -2.26 15.84 18.01
N GLU A 158 -2.59 14.56 18.12
CA GLU A 158 -2.19 13.54 17.13
C GLU A 158 -2.87 13.76 15.79
N VAL A 159 -4.12 14.22 15.78
CA VAL A 159 -4.81 14.68 14.55
C VAL A 159 -4.09 15.86 13.90
N GLN A 160 -3.66 16.86 14.67
CA GLN A 160 -2.89 17.99 14.12
C GLN A 160 -1.55 17.54 13.50
N ASP A 161 -0.88 16.57 14.13
CA ASP A 161 0.34 15.99 13.60
C ASP A 161 0.09 15.14 12.35
N LEU A 162 -1.03 14.41 12.30
CA LEU A 162 -1.47 13.66 11.11
C LEU A 162 -1.70 14.60 9.92
N LEU A 163 -2.41 15.72 10.11
CA LEU A 163 -2.68 16.69 9.04
C LEU A 163 -1.37 17.23 8.42
N LYS A 164 -0.39 17.56 9.26
CA LYS A 164 0.95 17.97 8.80
C LYS A 164 1.66 16.86 8.04
N MET A 165 1.54 15.62 8.50
CA MET A 165 2.16 14.45 7.88
C MET A 165 1.56 14.12 6.51
N MET A 166 0.26 14.35 6.35
CA MET A 166 -0.47 14.23 5.09
C MET A 166 -0.28 15.44 4.16
N ASN A 167 0.44 16.47 4.59
CA ASN A 167 0.60 17.74 3.88
C ASN A 167 -0.76 18.42 3.56
N VAL A 168 -1.71 18.30 4.49
CA VAL A 168 -3.02 18.95 4.40
C VAL A 168 -2.96 20.26 5.18
N ASP A 169 -3.08 21.38 4.48
CA ASP A 169 -3.20 22.71 5.10
C ASP A 169 -4.67 22.96 5.49
N MET A 170 -4.94 22.95 6.80
CA MET A 170 -6.29 23.11 7.34
C MET A 170 -6.28 23.98 8.59
N ASN A 171 -7.26 24.88 8.68
CA ASN A 171 -7.50 25.68 9.87
C ASN A 171 -7.81 24.79 11.08
N GLU A 172 -7.11 25.03 12.19
CA GLU A 172 -7.27 24.32 13.46
C GLU A 172 -8.74 24.28 13.93
N HIS A 173 -9.47 25.37 13.79
CA HIS A 173 -10.88 25.42 14.16
C HIS A 173 -11.75 24.47 13.32
N HIS A 174 -11.44 24.34 12.03
CA HIS A 174 -12.15 23.44 11.14
C HIS A 174 -11.83 21.99 11.47
N ALA A 175 -10.54 21.67 11.65
CA ALA A 175 -10.10 20.34 12.06
C ALA A 175 -10.72 19.93 13.40
N TYR A 176 -10.81 20.85 14.37
CA TYR A 176 -11.43 20.58 15.67
C TYR A 176 -12.94 20.32 15.54
N ARG A 177 -13.65 21.04 14.66
CA ARG A 177 -15.06 20.74 14.39
C ARG A 177 -15.25 19.37 13.77
N LEU A 178 -14.44 19.00 12.78
CA LEU A 178 -14.49 17.67 12.18
C LEU A 178 -14.21 16.58 13.22
N PHE A 179 -13.23 16.81 14.10
CA PHE A 179 -12.91 15.92 15.22
C PHE A 179 -14.10 15.72 16.15
N GLN A 180 -14.74 16.81 16.61
CA GLN A 180 -15.91 16.73 17.47
C GLN A 180 -17.12 16.09 16.79
N MET A 181 -17.30 16.31 15.48
CA MET A 181 -18.40 15.68 14.73
C MET A 181 -18.22 14.16 14.62
N ALA A 182 -16.97 13.69 14.62
CA ALA A 182 -16.62 12.29 14.50
C ALA A 182 -16.56 11.55 15.86
N ASP A 183 -16.21 12.24 16.95
CA ASP A 183 -16.22 11.71 18.33
C ASP A 183 -17.66 11.49 18.82
N LYS A 184 -18.24 10.34 18.44
CA LYS A 184 -19.60 9.93 18.81
C LYS A 184 -19.68 9.43 20.25
N SER A 185 -18.57 8.96 20.77
CA SER A 185 -18.40 8.46 22.14
C SER A 185 -18.22 9.58 23.16
N GLU A 186 -18.00 10.82 22.71
CA GLU A 186 -17.67 11.98 23.54
C GLU A 186 -16.43 11.74 24.42
N SER A 187 -15.52 10.88 23.95
CA SER A 187 -14.34 10.45 24.71
C SER A 187 -13.21 11.47 24.67
N SER A 188 -13.35 12.55 23.89
CA SER A 188 -12.28 13.49 23.54
C SER A 188 -11.12 12.83 22.79
N THR A 189 -11.36 11.65 22.22
CA THR A 189 -10.44 10.87 21.40
C THR A 189 -11.22 10.20 20.27
N LEU A 190 -10.55 9.85 19.18
CA LEU A 190 -11.17 9.07 18.09
C LEU A 190 -10.69 7.63 18.16
N GLU A 191 -11.63 6.69 18.27
CA GLU A 191 -11.39 5.25 18.17
C GLU A 191 -11.82 4.72 16.79
N GLY A 192 -10.99 3.91 16.13
CA GLY A 192 -11.40 3.05 14.99
C GLY A 192 -12.40 3.67 14.01
N ASP A 193 -13.68 3.34 14.18
CA ASP A 193 -14.79 3.81 13.35
C ASP A 193 -14.96 5.34 13.39
N GLU A 194 -14.75 5.98 14.54
CA GLU A 194 -14.75 7.44 14.68
C GLU A 194 -13.60 8.07 13.92
N PHE A 195 -12.43 7.42 13.91
CA PHE A 195 -11.33 7.89 13.07
C PHE A 195 -11.66 7.75 11.58
N VAL A 196 -12.29 6.65 11.16
CA VAL A 196 -12.76 6.49 9.77
C VAL A 196 -13.75 7.60 9.41
N LEU A 197 -14.69 7.94 10.30
CA LEU A 197 -15.63 9.04 10.11
C LEU A 197 -14.93 10.39 9.99
N PHE A 198 -13.99 10.69 10.89
CA PHE A 198 -13.17 11.88 10.82
C PHE A 198 -12.40 11.95 9.50
N TYR A 199 -11.78 10.85 9.10
CA TYR A 199 -10.98 10.75 7.90
C TYR A 199 -11.80 10.95 6.64
N LYS A 200 -12.98 10.33 6.54
CA LYS A 200 -13.91 10.53 5.42
C LYS A 200 -14.37 11.99 5.34
N ALA A 201 -14.68 12.61 6.47
CA ALA A 201 -15.05 14.02 6.50
C ALA A 201 -13.88 14.94 6.13
N LEU A 202 -12.67 14.59 6.53
CA LEU A 202 -11.44 15.31 6.21
C LEU A 202 -11.09 15.23 4.71
N THR A 203 -11.24 14.04 4.14
CA THR A 203 -10.88 13.75 2.74
C THR A 203 -12.02 13.96 1.77
N GLN A 204 -13.16 14.50 2.23
CA GLN A 204 -14.30 14.78 1.39
C GLN A 204 -13.90 15.78 0.29
N ARG A 205 -13.93 15.29 -0.96
CA ARG A 205 -13.62 16.06 -2.15
C ARG A 205 -14.87 16.80 -2.61
N VAL A 206 -14.99 18.08 -2.23
CA VAL A 206 -16.17 18.92 -2.53
C VAL A 206 -16.46 19.02 -4.03
N GLU A 207 -15.41 19.00 -4.86
CA GLU A 207 -15.54 19.03 -6.32
C GLU A 207 -16.08 17.71 -6.87
N VAL A 208 -15.69 16.57 -6.30
CA VAL A 208 -16.24 15.25 -6.67
C VAL A 208 -17.70 15.14 -6.22
N LEU A 209 -18.01 15.62 -5.01
CA LEU A 209 -19.39 15.67 -4.52
C LEU A 209 -20.27 16.53 -5.43
N LYS A 210 -19.74 17.65 -5.93
CA LYS A 210 -20.48 18.51 -6.86
C LYS A 210 -20.79 17.78 -8.17
N ILE A 211 -19.80 17.14 -8.78
CA ILE A 211 -20.01 16.33 -10.00
C ILE A 211 -21.06 15.25 -9.73
N PHE A 212 -20.95 14.53 -8.62
CA PHE A 212 -21.94 13.52 -8.22
C PHE A 212 -23.35 14.10 -8.07
N GLN A 213 -23.48 15.27 -7.46
CA GLN A 213 -24.76 15.95 -7.26
C GLN A 213 -25.34 16.52 -8.56
N ASP A 214 -24.50 16.87 -9.54
CA ASP A 214 -24.96 17.36 -10.84
C ASP A 214 -25.72 16.26 -11.61
N PHE A 215 -25.42 14.98 -11.36
CA PHE A 215 -26.11 13.82 -11.96
C PHE A 215 -27.13 13.15 -11.03
N SER A 216 -27.03 13.34 -9.71
CA SER A 216 -27.94 12.74 -8.72
C SER A 216 -29.17 13.60 -8.47
N LYS A 217 -30.37 13.12 -8.83
CA LYS A 217 -31.62 13.86 -8.60
C LYS A 217 -31.97 14.04 -7.13
N ASP A 218 -31.64 13.07 -6.28
CA ASP A 218 -31.91 13.13 -4.83
C ASP A 218 -30.73 13.67 -4.01
N GLY A 219 -29.59 13.91 -4.66
CA GLY A 219 -28.34 14.39 -4.07
C GLY A 219 -27.65 13.39 -3.14
N LYS A 220 -28.14 12.14 -3.07
CA LYS A 220 -27.69 11.11 -2.12
C LYS A 220 -27.11 9.88 -2.82
N LYS A 221 -27.65 9.52 -3.99
CA LYS A 221 -27.22 8.36 -4.79
C LYS A 221 -27.36 8.64 -6.28
N LEU A 222 -26.59 7.95 -7.09
CA LEU A 222 -26.83 7.83 -8.51
C LEU A 222 -27.59 6.53 -8.75
N ALA A 223 -28.83 6.61 -9.21
CA ALA A 223 -29.52 5.45 -9.77
C ALA A 223 -28.77 4.98 -11.04
N LEU A 224 -28.96 3.72 -11.44
CA LEU A 224 -28.28 3.13 -12.61
C LEU A 224 -28.26 4.07 -13.83
N LEU A 225 -29.42 4.58 -14.26
CA LEU A 225 -29.51 5.46 -15.43
C LEU A 225 -28.84 6.82 -15.23
N GLU A 226 -28.83 7.35 -14.00
CA GLU A 226 -28.12 8.59 -13.67
C GLU A 226 -26.60 8.39 -13.75
N PHE A 227 -26.12 7.22 -13.34
CA PHE A 227 -24.71 6.86 -13.48
C PHE A 227 -24.33 6.60 -14.95
N VAL A 228 -25.21 5.98 -15.73
CA VAL A 228 -25.04 5.83 -17.19
C VAL A 228 -24.93 7.19 -17.87
N ASP A 229 -25.74 8.16 -17.46
CA ASP A 229 -25.68 9.52 -17.99
C ASP A 229 -24.31 10.16 -17.70
N PHE A 230 -23.77 9.98 -16.49
CA PHE A 230 -22.41 10.42 -16.15
C PHE A 230 -21.35 9.74 -17.03
N LEU A 231 -21.40 8.41 -17.18
CA LEU A 231 -20.43 7.66 -17.98
C LEU A 231 -20.43 8.11 -19.45
N ARG A 232 -21.62 8.36 -20.03
CA ARG A 232 -21.74 8.84 -21.42
C ARG A 232 -21.26 10.27 -21.60
N GLN A 233 -21.60 11.16 -20.68
CA GLN A 233 -21.38 12.60 -20.84
C GLN A 233 -19.97 13.03 -20.41
N GLU A 234 -19.49 12.53 -19.28
CA GLU A 234 -18.21 12.94 -18.69
C GLU A 234 -17.07 11.98 -19.03
N GLN A 235 -17.35 10.66 -19.07
CA GLN A 235 -16.33 9.64 -19.35
C GLN A 235 -16.28 9.22 -20.82
N LEU A 236 -17.26 9.68 -21.63
CA LEU A 236 -17.39 9.37 -23.06
C LEU A 236 -17.52 7.87 -23.36
N GLU A 237 -18.07 7.11 -22.41
CA GLU A 237 -18.40 5.69 -22.57
C GLU A 237 -19.73 5.55 -23.33
N LEU A 238 -19.65 5.43 -24.66
CA LEU A 238 -20.82 5.46 -25.53
C LEU A 238 -21.50 4.09 -25.67
N ASP A 239 -20.71 3.04 -25.89
CA ASP A 239 -21.20 1.69 -26.18
C ASP A 239 -21.37 0.89 -24.88
N ASN A 240 -22.47 0.14 -24.77
CA ASN A 240 -22.77 -0.74 -23.62
C ASN A 240 -22.70 -0.08 -22.22
N ALA A 241 -22.85 1.25 -22.14
CA ALA A 241 -22.72 2.02 -20.91
C ALA A 241 -23.60 1.52 -19.74
N GLU A 242 -24.78 0.96 -20.02
CA GLU A 242 -25.66 0.41 -18.99
C GLU A 242 -25.13 -0.89 -18.38
N GLU A 243 -24.66 -1.82 -19.21
CA GLU A 243 -24.01 -3.06 -18.74
C GLU A 243 -22.73 -2.73 -17.98
N PHE A 244 -21.94 -1.78 -18.51
CA PHE A 244 -20.74 -1.31 -17.84
C PHE A 244 -21.05 -0.65 -16.50
N ALA A 245 -22.07 0.20 -16.42
CA ALA A 245 -22.53 0.79 -15.16
C ALA A 245 -22.95 -0.26 -14.13
N MET A 246 -23.66 -1.32 -14.55
CA MET A 246 -24.03 -2.41 -13.65
C MET A 246 -22.81 -3.12 -13.07
N ASP A 247 -21.81 -3.43 -13.91
CA ASP A 247 -20.56 -4.06 -13.50
C ASP A 247 -19.77 -3.17 -12.53
N LEU A 248 -19.64 -1.88 -12.85
CA LEU A 248 -18.99 -0.90 -11.98
C LEU A 248 -19.69 -0.76 -10.61
N ILE A 249 -21.02 -0.73 -10.59
CA ILE A 249 -21.79 -0.71 -9.33
C ILE A 249 -21.50 -1.98 -8.52
N ALA A 250 -21.54 -3.15 -9.14
CA ALA A 250 -21.29 -4.42 -8.46
C ALA A 250 -19.88 -4.48 -7.85
N ARG A 251 -18.88 -3.90 -8.53
CA ARG A 251 -17.48 -3.93 -8.09
C ARG A 251 -17.11 -2.86 -7.07
N TYR A 252 -17.64 -1.65 -7.22
CA TYR A 252 -17.16 -0.48 -6.46
C TYR A 252 -18.13 0.02 -5.39
N GLU A 253 -19.42 -0.32 -5.45
CA GLU A 253 -20.37 0.14 -4.44
C GLU A 253 -20.16 -0.60 -3.10
N PRO A 254 -19.84 0.09 -2.00
CA PRO A 254 -19.57 -0.59 -0.73
C PRO A 254 -20.83 -1.10 -0.01
N SER A 255 -22.02 -0.57 -0.30
CA SER A 255 -23.29 -0.95 0.34
C SER A 255 -24.03 -2.04 -0.42
N GLU A 256 -24.20 -3.22 0.18
CA GLU A 256 -24.98 -4.33 -0.41
C GLU A 256 -26.43 -3.93 -0.75
N THR A 257 -27.02 -3.07 0.09
CA THR A 257 -28.37 -2.52 -0.16
C THR A 257 -28.39 -1.65 -1.41
N ALA A 258 -27.37 -0.81 -1.61
CA ALA A 258 -27.28 0.06 -2.79
C ALA A 258 -26.98 -0.76 -4.06
N GLN A 259 -26.11 -1.77 -3.97
CA GLN A 259 -25.87 -2.73 -5.05
C GLN A 259 -27.15 -3.42 -5.50
N THR A 260 -27.95 -3.94 -4.55
CA THR A 260 -29.22 -4.62 -4.83
C THR A 260 -30.24 -3.70 -5.51
N LEU A 261 -30.17 -2.40 -5.24
CA LEU A 261 -31.01 -1.37 -5.85
C LEU A 261 -30.43 -0.80 -7.14
N HIS A 262 -29.31 -1.35 -7.64
CA HIS A 262 -28.55 -0.83 -8.78
C HIS A 262 -28.29 0.68 -8.66
N ALA A 263 -27.81 1.09 -7.49
CA ALA A 263 -27.49 2.48 -7.19
C ALA A 263 -26.06 2.61 -6.67
N MET A 264 -25.42 3.72 -7.02
CA MET A 264 -24.09 4.08 -6.58
C MET A 264 -24.15 5.21 -5.54
N SER A 265 -23.54 4.98 -4.40
CA SER A 265 -23.31 5.98 -3.36
C SER A 265 -22.10 6.86 -3.72
N ILE A 266 -21.92 7.97 -3.00
CA ILE A 266 -20.74 8.83 -3.16
C ILE A 266 -19.43 8.06 -2.88
N ASP A 267 -19.45 7.14 -1.91
CA ASP A 267 -18.30 6.32 -1.57
C ASP A 267 -17.96 5.36 -2.73
N GLY A 268 -18.99 4.73 -3.34
CA GLY A 268 -18.81 3.89 -4.52
C GLY A 268 -18.33 4.67 -5.74
N PHE A 269 -18.84 5.88 -5.94
CA PHE A 269 -18.42 6.77 -7.03
C PHE A 269 -16.96 7.21 -6.88
N GLN A 270 -16.52 7.56 -5.67
CA GLN A 270 -15.11 7.87 -5.40
C GLN A 270 -14.21 6.66 -5.59
N ALA A 271 -14.65 5.47 -5.19
CA ALA A 271 -13.92 4.22 -5.42
C ALA A 271 -13.75 3.95 -6.93
N TYR A 272 -14.81 4.16 -7.72
CA TYR A 272 -14.76 4.09 -9.18
C TYR A 272 -13.77 5.10 -9.78
N LEU A 273 -13.80 6.37 -9.38
CA LEU A 273 -12.88 7.39 -9.93
C LEU A 273 -11.41 7.09 -9.62
N CYS A 274 -11.13 6.36 -8.54
CA CYS A 274 -9.79 5.90 -8.17
C CYS A 274 -9.44 4.51 -8.73
N SER A 275 -10.36 3.89 -9.47
CA SER A 275 -10.19 2.54 -10.02
C SER A 275 -9.45 2.56 -11.37
N PRO A 276 -8.98 1.39 -11.87
CA PRO A 276 -8.42 1.29 -13.22
C PRO A 276 -9.38 1.79 -14.31
N GLU A 277 -10.68 1.60 -14.18
CA GLU A 277 -11.69 2.10 -15.13
C GLU A 277 -11.92 3.61 -15.04
N GLY A 278 -11.60 4.22 -13.91
CA GLY A 278 -11.55 5.68 -13.75
C GLY A 278 -10.21 6.29 -14.14
N SER A 279 -9.25 5.46 -14.59
CA SER A 279 -7.90 5.90 -14.91
C SER A 279 -7.89 6.76 -16.17
N ILE A 280 -7.06 7.81 -16.16
CA ILE A 280 -6.75 8.57 -17.37
C ILE A 280 -6.00 7.73 -18.43
N PHE A 281 -5.40 6.61 -18.01
CA PHE A 281 -4.70 5.71 -18.92
C PHE A 281 -5.66 4.65 -19.49
N ASN A 282 -5.60 4.45 -20.80
CA ASN A 282 -6.33 3.35 -21.43
C ASN A 282 -5.72 2.00 -21.00
N PHE A 283 -6.50 1.19 -20.30
CA PHE A 283 -6.12 -0.14 -19.85
C PHE A 283 -5.76 -1.08 -21.01
N GLU A 284 -6.34 -0.91 -22.20
CA GLU A 284 -5.99 -1.70 -23.39
C GLU A 284 -4.51 -1.53 -23.81
N HIS A 285 -3.88 -0.43 -23.41
CA HIS A 285 -2.48 -0.15 -23.67
C HIS A 285 -1.54 -0.63 -22.56
N GLU A 286 -2.05 -1.25 -21.49
CA GLU A 286 -1.22 -1.84 -20.44
C GLU A 286 -0.53 -3.12 -20.91
N GLN A 287 -1.19 -3.87 -21.80
CA GLN A 287 -0.59 -5.01 -22.49
C GLN A 287 0.09 -4.58 -23.79
N LEU A 288 0.78 -5.52 -24.44
CA LEU A 288 1.43 -5.28 -25.72
C LEU A 288 0.38 -4.97 -26.82
N PHE A 289 0.18 -3.69 -27.10
CA PHE A 289 -0.82 -3.20 -28.07
C PHE A 289 -0.22 -2.78 -29.42
N LEU A 290 1.10 -2.60 -29.49
CA LEU A 290 1.80 -2.20 -30.71
C LEU A 290 2.10 -3.43 -31.58
N ASP A 291 2.10 -3.23 -32.90
CA ASP A 291 2.59 -4.23 -33.85
C ASP A 291 4.10 -4.41 -33.68
N MET A 292 4.51 -5.56 -33.12
CA MET A 292 5.91 -5.91 -32.89
C MET A 292 6.59 -6.60 -34.08
N THR A 293 5.98 -6.59 -35.27
CA THR A 293 6.54 -7.19 -36.49
C THR A 293 7.25 -6.19 -37.42
N GLN A 294 7.17 -4.90 -37.13
CA GLN A 294 7.87 -3.84 -37.86
C GLN A 294 9.40 -3.92 -37.67
N PRO A 295 10.21 -3.32 -38.55
CA PRO A 295 11.67 -3.21 -38.36
C PRO A 295 12.06 -2.49 -37.07
N LEU A 296 13.21 -2.85 -36.47
CA LEU A 296 13.67 -2.31 -35.19
C LEU A 296 13.78 -0.77 -35.17
N SER A 297 14.11 -0.16 -36.32
CA SER A 297 14.21 1.30 -36.47
C SER A 297 12.88 2.06 -36.35
N HIS A 298 11.74 1.35 -36.27
CA HIS A 298 10.41 1.96 -36.12
C HIS A 298 9.97 2.09 -34.66
N TYR A 299 10.74 1.56 -33.70
CA TYR A 299 10.40 1.62 -32.28
C TYR A 299 11.33 2.56 -31.52
N PHE A 300 10.76 3.25 -30.53
CA PHE A 300 11.56 3.82 -29.46
C PHE A 300 11.98 2.71 -28.50
N ILE A 301 13.29 2.59 -28.25
CA ILE A 301 13.85 1.57 -27.38
C ILE A 301 14.30 2.23 -26.08
N SER A 302 13.69 1.82 -24.97
CA SER A 302 14.13 2.23 -23.63
C SER A 302 15.60 1.85 -23.45
N SER A 303 16.45 2.86 -23.26
CA SER A 303 17.90 2.71 -23.27
C SER A 303 18.50 3.35 -22.03
N SER A 304 19.40 2.65 -21.36
CA SER A 304 20.09 3.11 -20.16
C SER A 304 21.54 3.48 -20.48
N HIS A 305 22.05 4.55 -19.86
CA HIS A 305 23.43 5.02 -20.01
C HIS A 305 24.15 4.90 -18.67
N ASN A 306 25.34 4.29 -18.67
CA ASN A 306 26.12 4.01 -17.45
C ASN A 306 25.29 3.24 -16.39
N THR A 307 24.59 2.20 -16.81
CA THR A 307 23.67 1.39 -15.99
C THR A 307 24.29 0.86 -14.69
N TYR A 308 25.60 0.66 -14.66
CA TYR A 308 26.32 0.23 -13.46
C TYR A 308 26.42 1.30 -12.36
N LEU A 309 26.18 2.59 -12.65
CA LEU A 309 26.31 3.67 -11.68
C LEU A 309 25.01 3.88 -10.91
N MET A 310 25.06 3.61 -9.60
CA MET A 310 23.90 3.80 -8.71
C MET A 310 23.84 5.19 -8.07
N GLU A 311 24.95 5.95 -8.13
CA GLU A 311 25.10 7.25 -7.49
C GLU A 311 25.70 8.28 -8.47
N ASP A 312 26.76 9.00 -8.11
CA ASP A 312 27.31 10.07 -8.95
C ASP A 312 28.28 9.57 -10.05
N GLN A 313 28.46 10.39 -11.09
CA GLN A 313 29.27 10.05 -12.28
C GLN A 313 30.78 9.97 -12.02
N LEU A 314 31.29 10.51 -10.91
CA LEU A 314 32.73 10.68 -10.68
C LEU A 314 33.27 9.77 -9.56
N ARG A 315 32.47 9.55 -8.51
CA ARG A 315 32.86 8.86 -7.27
C ARG A 315 31.88 7.74 -6.88
N GLY A 316 30.75 7.61 -7.59
CA GLY A 316 29.75 6.60 -7.33
C GLY A 316 30.32 5.20 -7.55
N GLN A 317 29.99 4.27 -6.65
CA GLN A 317 30.38 2.88 -6.81
C GLN A 317 29.59 2.23 -7.96
N SER A 318 30.27 1.36 -8.71
CA SER A 318 29.65 0.50 -9.71
C SER A 318 28.97 -0.68 -9.02
N SER A 319 27.78 -1.05 -9.49
CA SER A 319 27.00 -2.17 -8.95
C SER A 319 26.27 -2.90 -10.08
N ILE A 320 26.21 -4.23 -9.98
CA ILE A 320 25.41 -5.09 -10.85
C ILE A 320 23.91 -4.87 -10.61
N GLU A 321 23.50 -4.35 -9.46
CA GLU A 321 22.08 -4.08 -9.16
C GLU A 321 21.46 -3.10 -10.14
N GLY A 322 22.26 -2.21 -10.74
CA GLY A 322 21.78 -1.28 -11.75
C GLY A 322 21.33 -1.96 -13.05
N TYR A 323 21.82 -3.16 -13.35
CA TYR A 323 21.36 -3.96 -14.50
C TYR A 323 20.16 -4.86 -14.17
N ILE A 324 19.89 -5.09 -12.88
CA ILE A 324 18.79 -5.95 -12.41
C ILE A 324 17.50 -5.12 -12.20
N LYS A 325 17.65 -3.86 -11.78
CA LYS A 325 16.56 -2.89 -11.64
C LYS A 325 16.23 -2.24 -12.97
#